data_AF-A0A672K3Q8-F1
#
_entry.id   AF-A0A672K3Q8-F1
#
_cell.length_a   1.000
_cell.length_b   1.000
_cell.length_c   1.000
_cell.angle_alpha   90.00
_cell.angle_beta   90.00
_cell.angle_gamma   90.00
#
_symmetry.space_group_name_H-M   'P 1'
#
loop_
_entity.id
_entity.type
_entity.pdbx_description
1 polymer ?
#
loop_
_entity_poly.entity_id
_entity_poly.type
_entity_poly.pdbx_seq_one_letter_code
_entity_poly.pdbx_strand_id
1 'polypeptide(L)'
;SFDDSIFEASCSCKTCVMGFMDDDWFVYRYDPTIPALLNRKNSALRRDTHKWWRGLQSSTPRVNYTEVVDQLFSLFPDKEHYSDASPDRCRTCAVVGNSANLVGSHYGSLIDLHDVVFRLNKGPTKGYEKDVGSKTTHRILYPESAVDLDNSTHLVLFPFKIRDMQWLISTFTTRHITHTYTRVKSSVNADENKVMILHPAFIKYVYEKWLLKHGRYPSTGFITILFALHICDQVKLFAFSV
;
A
#
# COMPACT_ATOMS: atom_id res chain seq x y z
N SER A 1 33.59 4.02 7.85
CA SER A 1 33.42 4.51 6.48
C SER A 1 31.97 4.27 6.13
N PHE A 2 31.12 5.28 6.28
CA PHE A 2 29.76 5.24 5.74
C PHE A 2 29.89 5.43 4.21
N ASP A 3 29.20 4.60 3.44
CA ASP A 3 29.26 4.63 1.99
C ASP A 3 28.28 5.70 1.49
N ASP A 4 28.82 6.86 1.10
CA ASP A 4 28.05 8.01 0.62
C ASP A 4 27.34 7.74 -0.73
N SER A 5 27.61 6.61 -1.39
CA SER A 5 26.98 6.24 -2.67
C SER A 5 25.49 5.88 -2.55
N ILE A 6 24.98 5.64 -1.34
CA ILE A 6 23.55 5.34 -1.10
C ILE A 6 22.68 6.62 -1.25
N PHE A 7 23.27 7.80 -1.09
CA PHE A 7 22.55 9.08 -1.12
C PHE A 7 22.54 9.78 -2.49
N GLU A 8 23.26 9.25 -3.48
CA GLU A 8 23.32 9.79 -4.85
C GLU A 8 22.25 9.23 -5.80
N ALA A 9 21.15 8.68 -5.27
CA ALA A 9 20.02 8.28 -6.10
C ALA A 9 19.24 9.51 -6.60
N SER A 10 19.80 10.23 -7.58
CA SER A 10 19.07 11.21 -8.37
C SER A 10 18.04 10.48 -9.23
N CYS A 11 16.83 11.03 -9.30
CA CYS A 11 15.78 10.61 -10.22
C CYS A 11 15.62 11.68 -11.31
N SER A 12 14.98 11.38 -12.45
CA SER A 12 14.77 12.40 -13.50
C SER A 12 13.65 13.40 -13.18
N CYS A 13 13.01 13.33 -12.01
CA CYS A 13 11.98 14.29 -11.63
C CYS A 13 12.59 15.63 -11.23
N LYS A 14 11.82 16.71 -11.36
CA LYS A 14 12.23 18.04 -10.86
C LYS A 14 12.56 18.03 -9.35
N THR A 15 11.87 17.19 -8.58
CA THR A 15 12.10 16.95 -7.15
C THR A 15 11.94 15.46 -6.89
N CYS A 16 12.92 14.84 -6.22
CA CYS A 16 12.93 13.42 -5.90
C CYS A 16 12.68 13.21 -4.39
N VAL A 17 11.97 12.14 -4.02
CA VAL A 17 11.83 11.75 -2.59
C VAL A 17 13.21 11.54 -1.94
N MET A 18 14.15 10.92 -2.66
CA MET A 18 15.53 10.74 -2.21
C MET A 18 16.32 12.06 -2.11
N GLY A 19 15.85 13.14 -2.73
CA GLY A 19 16.44 14.47 -2.61
C GLY A 19 16.20 15.15 -1.26
N PHE A 20 15.40 14.57 -0.38
CA PHE A 20 15.18 15.04 1.00
C PHE A 20 16.09 14.36 2.02
N MET A 21 17.13 13.66 1.56
CA MET A 21 18.13 13.03 2.44
C MET A 21 19.05 14.03 3.16
N ASP A 22 18.90 15.33 2.90
CA ASP A 22 19.57 16.41 3.65
C ASP A 22 18.70 16.94 4.82
N ASP A 23 17.46 16.46 4.98
CA ASP A 23 16.56 16.85 6.08
C ASP A 23 16.64 15.83 7.23
N ASP A 24 17.20 16.24 8.36
CA ASP A 24 17.38 15.40 9.56
C ASP A 24 16.08 14.75 10.05
N TRP A 25 14.95 15.47 9.96
CA TRP A 25 13.65 14.97 10.41
C TRP A 25 13.16 13.83 9.51
N PHE A 26 13.40 13.95 8.20
CA PHE A 26 13.05 12.94 7.20
C PHE A 26 13.99 11.74 7.27
N VAL A 27 15.31 11.96 7.30
CA VAL A 27 16.33 10.89 7.37
C VAL A 27 16.16 10.02 8.61
N TYR A 28 15.80 10.61 9.75
CA TYR A 28 15.55 9.84 10.98
C TYR A 28 14.38 8.83 10.83
N ARG A 29 13.43 9.13 9.95
CA ARG A 29 12.17 8.39 9.78
C ARG A 29 12.17 7.49 8.56
N TYR A 30 12.78 7.93 7.47
CA TYR A 30 12.79 7.23 6.20
C TYR A 30 13.85 6.13 6.19
N ASP A 31 13.41 4.88 6.08
CA ASP A 31 14.28 3.71 5.96
C ASP A 31 14.10 3.13 4.55
N PRO A 32 15.04 3.35 3.61
CA PRO A 32 14.91 2.82 2.24
C PRO A 32 15.00 1.29 2.19
N THR A 33 15.48 0.63 3.25
CA THR A 33 15.71 -0.82 3.26
C THR A 33 14.49 -1.63 3.71
N ILE A 34 13.44 -0.96 4.22
CA ILE A 34 12.25 -1.64 4.70
C ILE A 34 11.44 -2.21 3.50
N PRO A 35 11.16 -3.53 3.47
CA PRO A 35 10.37 -4.09 2.39
C PRO A 35 8.94 -3.55 2.45
N ALA A 36 8.52 -2.86 1.40
CA ALA A 36 7.15 -2.34 1.29
C ALA A 36 6.13 -3.44 0.97
N LEU A 37 6.51 -4.38 0.11
CA LEU A 37 5.67 -5.50 -0.34
C LEU A 37 6.18 -6.83 0.20
N LEU A 38 5.24 -7.71 0.51
CA LEU A 38 5.49 -9.09 0.93
C LEU A 38 5.80 -9.96 -0.30
N ASN A 39 6.77 -10.85 -0.15
CA ASN A 39 7.08 -11.94 -1.07
C ASN A 39 7.59 -13.15 -0.27
N ARG A 40 7.84 -14.31 -0.90
CA ARG A 40 8.31 -15.49 -0.15
C ARG A 40 9.65 -15.23 0.54
N LYS A 41 10.58 -14.53 -0.14
CA LYS A 41 11.95 -14.27 0.36
C LYS A 41 11.98 -13.39 1.62
N ASN A 42 11.09 -12.41 1.72
CA ASN A 42 11.06 -11.46 2.85
C ASN A 42 9.96 -11.76 3.89
N SER A 43 9.19 -12.84 3.71
CA SER A 43 8.03 -13.14 4.54
C SER A 43 8.30 -13.42 6.02
N ALA A 44 9.53 -13.81 6.38
CA ALA A 44 9.90 -14.14 7.75
C ALA A 44 9.87 -12.89 8.65
N LEU A 45 8.87 -12.80 9.52
CA LEU A 45 8.70 -11.68 10.44
C LEU A 45 9.55 -11.83 11.71
N ARG A 46 10.22 -10.76 12.12
CA ARG A 46 10.84 -10.67 13.45
C ARG A 46 9.79 -10.92 14.54
N ARG A 47 10.18 -11.59 15.63
CA ARG A 47 9.28 -12.03 16.71
C ARG A 47 8.45 -10.88 17.30
N ASP A 48 9.07 -9.73 17.52
CA ASP A 48 8.43 -8.51 18.01
C ASP A 48 7.39 -7.96 17.02
N THR A 49 7.72 -7.97 15.73
CA THR A 49 6.85 -7.53 14.63
C THR A 49 5.65 -8.44 14.51
N HIS A 50 5.86 -9.76 14.49
CA HIS A 50 4.79 -10.74 14.44
C HIS A 50 3.87 -10.64 15.67
N LYS A 51 4.42 -10.46 16.88
CA LYS A 51 3.62 -10.28 18.11
C LYS A 51 2.78 -9.00 18.05
N TRP A 52 3.38 -7.87 17.66
CA TRP A 52 2.68 -6.58 17.54
C TRP A 52 1.57 -6.65 16.48
N TRP A 53 1.88 -7.18 15.29
CA TRP A 53 0.93 -7.25 14.18
C TRP A 53 -0.28 -8.13 14.51
N ARG A 54 -0.08 -9.30 15.15
CA ARG A 54 -1.19 -10.14 15.64
C ARG A 54 -2.03 -9.47 16.74
N GLY A 55 -1.48 -8.48 17.42
CA GLY A 55 -2.18 -7.69 18.44
C GLY A 55 -3.06 -6.57 17.88
N LEU A 56 -2.94 -6.23 16.58
CA LEU A 56 -3.70 -5.12 15.98
C LEU A 56 -5.20 -5.35 16.04
N GLN A 57 -5.64 -6.55 15.63
CA GLN A 57 -7.04 -6.97 15.63
C GLN A 57 -7.13 -8.39 16.21
N SER A 58 -8.17 -8.64 17.01
CA SER A 58 -8.40 -9.97 17.59
C SER A 58 -8.49 -11.00 16.47
N SER A 59 -7.70 -12.06 16.56
CA SER A 59 -7.64 -13.12 15.56
C SER A 59 -7.56 -14.48 16.25
N THR A 60 -7.98 -15.52 15.53
CA THR A 60 -7.96 -16.90 16.03
C THR A 60 -6.53 -17.35 16.33
N PRO A 61 -6.20 -17.78 17.55
CA PRO A 61 -4.81 -18.06 17.97
C PRO A 61 -4.09 -19.19 17.20
N ARG A 62 -4.82 -19.98 16.40
CA ARG A 62 -4.35 -21.26 15.83
C ARG A 62 -3.92 -21.20 14.35
N VAL A 63 -3.81 -20.01 13.75
CA VAL A 63 -3.47 -19.92 12.31
C VAL A 63 -1.95 -19.88 12.12
N ASN A 64 -1.42 -20.77 11.28
CA ASN A 64 -0.03 -20.78 10.86
C ASN A 64 0.20 -19.72 9.77
N TYR A 65 0.94 -18.67 10.10
CA TYR A 65 1.23 -17.57 9.18
C TYR A 65 2.04 -18.04 7.95
N THR A 66 3.01 -18.94 8.14
CA THR A 66 3.87 -19.42 7.05
C THR A 66 3.06 -20.17 5.99
N GLU A 67 2.15 -21.05 6.40
CA GLU A 67 1.26 -21.77 5.48
C GLU A 67 0.37 -20.83 4.67
N VAL A 68 -0.16 -19.78 5.31
CA VAL A 68 -0.97 -18.76 4.63
C VAL A 68 -0.15 -17.99 3.60
N VAL A 69 1.11 -17.66 3.92
CA VAL A 69 2.03 -17.01 2.98
C VAL A 69 2.38 -17.92 1.80
N ASP A 70 2.67 -19.19 2.05
CA ASP A 70 2.99 -20.16 1.01
C ASP A 70 1.83 -20.34 0.02
N GLN A 71 0.60 -20.32 0.54
CA GLN A 71 -0.62 -20.38 -0.27
C GLN A 71 -0.91 -19.06 -1.01
N LEU A 72 -0.61 -17.89 -0.42
CA LEU A 72 -0.73 -16.62 -1.13
C LEU A 72 0.14 -16.63 -2.40
N PHE A 73 1.41 -16.98 -2.25
CA PHE A 73 2.37 -16.95 -3.36
C PHE A 73 2.37 -18.21 -4.21
N SER A 74 1.41 -19.13 -4.01
CA SER A 74 1.07 -20.14 -5.03
C SER A 74 -0.04 -19.66 -5.96
N LEU A 75 -0.77 -18.60 -5.58
CA LEU A 75 -1.87 -18.00 -6.34
C LEU A 75 -1.47 -16.68 -7.00
N PHE A 76 -0.64 -15.87 -6.33
CA PHE A 76 -0.33 -14.50 -6.73
C PHE A 76 1.16 -14.34 -7.08
N PRO A 77 1.52 -13.31 -7.87
CA PRO A 77 2.92 -13.04 -8.23
C PRO A 77 3.85 -12.94 -7.03
N ASP A 78 4.93 -13.72 -7.06
CA ASP A 78 6.02 -13.70 -6.08
C ASP A 78 7.22 -12.94 -6.66
N LYS A 79 7.05 -11.62 -6.87
CA LYS A 79 8.05 -10.78 -7.54
C LYS A 79 8.24 -9.45 -6.83
N GLU A 80 9.42 -8.88 -6.96
CA GLU A 80 9.63 -7.46 -6.67
C GLU A 80 8.99 -6.64 -7.79
N HIS A 81 8.04 -5.78 -7.42
CA HIS A 81 7.22 -5.04 -8.36
C HIS A 81 7.78 -3.67 -8.75
N TYR A 82 8.75 -3.17 -7.98
CA TYR A 82 9.31 -1.83 -8.16
C TYR A 82 10.82 -1.89 -8.07
N SER A 83 11.47 -1.16 -8.98
CA SER A 83 12.88 -0.83 -8.89
C SER A 83 13.10 0.45 -8.09
N ASP A 84 14.30 0.60 -7.54
CA ASP A 84 14.76 1.80 -6.87
C ASP A 84 14.78 3.02 -7.82
N ALA A 85 14.97 4.21 -7.25
CA ALA A 85 15.16 5.44 -8.00
C ALA A 85 16.39 5.33 -8.92
N SER A 86 16.30 5.92 -10.11
CA SER A 86 17.37 5.91 -11.11
C SER A 86 17.41 7.25 -11.84
N PRO A 87 18.60 7.75 -12.23
CA PRO A 87 18.76 9.05 -12.91
C PRO A 87 17.98 9.15 -14.23
N ASP A 88 17.61 8.02 -14.83
CA ASP A 88 16.90 7.91 -16.12
C ASP A 88 15.38 7.70 -15.95
N ARG A 89 14.88 7.67 -14.70
CA ARG A 89 13.45 7.46 -14.41
C ARG A 89 12.87 8.58 -13.56
N CYS A 90 11.65 9.00 -13.92
CA CYS A 90 10.77 9.77 -13.04
C CYS A 90 9.40 9.10 -12.95
N ARG A 91 9.12 8.39 -11.85
CA ARG A 91 7.80 7.83 -11.54
C ARG A 91 7.01 8.80 -10.67
N THR A 92 6.01 9.43 -11.29
CA THR A 92 5.09 10.35 -10.64
C THR A 92 3.87 9.62 -10.10
N CYS A 93 3.45 9.96 -8.88
CA CYS A 93 2.36 9.30 -8.19
C CYS A 93 1.36 10.30 -7.62
N ALA A 94 0.08 10.05 -7.88
CA ALA A 94 -1.03 10.69 -7.18
C ALA A 94 -1.60 9.75 -6.12
N VAL A 95 -1.70 10.19 -4.87
CA VAL A 95 -2.46 9.50 -3.83
C VAL A 95 -3.77 10.23 -3.62
N VAL A 96 -4.88 9.58 -3.94
CA VAL A 96 -6.23 10.17 -3.87
C VAL A 96 -6.97 9.59 -2.68
N GLY A 97 -7.20 10.45 -1.67
CA GLY A 97 -8.03 10.15 -0.52
C GLY A 97 -9.52 10.17 -0.85
N ASN A 98 -10.36 9.95 0.18
CA ASN A 98 -11.82 9.87 0.04
C ASN A 98 -12.55 11.06 0.67
N SER A 99 -11.85 12.18 0.91
CA SER A 99 -12.47 13.36 1.54
C SER A 99 -13.41 14.08 0.57
N ALA A 100 -14.53 14.57 1.10
CA ALA A 100 -15.53 15.31 0.34
C ALA A 100 -15.01 16.65 -0.21
N ASN A 101 -13.86 17.14 0.28
CA ASN A 101 -13.23 18.36 -0.24
C ASN A 101 -12.78 18.26 -1.70
N LEU A 102 -12.77 17.05 -2.29
CA LEU A 102 -12.55 16.89 -3.73
C LEU A 102 -13.74 17.34 -4.57
N VAL A 103 -14.96 17.32 -4.03
CA VAL A 103 -16.16 17.66 -4.82
C VAL A 103 -16.07 19.14 -5.23
N GLY A 104 -16.13 19.40 -6.54
CA GLY A 104 -15.95 20.73 -7.13
C GLY A 104 -14.51 21.20 -7.28
N SER A 105 -13.51 20.39 -6.92
CA SER A 105 -12.09 20.77 -7.01
C SER A 105 -11.53 20.78 -8.43
N HIS A 106 -12.15 20.03 -9.34
CA HIS A 106 -11.74 19.90 -10.73
C HIS A 106 -10.29 19.39 -10.92
N TYR A 107 -9.75 18.65 -9.96
CA TYR A 107 -8.41 18.06 -10.04
C TYR A 107 -8.31 16.85 -10.97
N GLY A 108 -9.40 16.37 -11.57
CA GLY A 108 -9.43 15.07 -12.23
C GLY A 108 -8.39 14.93 -13.34
N SER A 109 -8.27 15.92 -14.22
CA SER A 109 -7.23 15.91 -15.27
C SER A 109 -5.82 15.96 -14.69
N LEU A 110 -5.60 16.70 -13.60
CA LEU A 110 -4.29 16.78 -12.94
C LEU A 110 -3.91 15.45 -12.27
N ILE A 111 -4.87 14.76 -11.67
CA ILE A 111 -4.67 13.43 -11.08
C ILE A 111 -4.27 12.43 -12.17
N ASP A 112 -5.00 12.39 -13.27
CA ASP A 112 -4.81 11.40 -14.34
C ASP A 112 -3.48 11.55 -15.11
N LEU A 113 -2.79 12.71 -15.00
CA LEU A 113 -1.46 12.94 -15.56
C LEU A 113 -0.33 12.12 -14.90
N HIS A 114 -0.53 11.60 -13.70
CA HIS A 114 0.51 10.87 -12.97
C HIS A 114 0.66 9.46 -13.53
N ASP A 115 1.89 8.92 -13.54
CA ASP A 115 2.16 7.54 -13.99
C ASP A 115 1.34 6.54 -13.18
N VAL A 116 1.30 6.75 -11.86
CA VAL A 116 0.63 5.89 -10.90
C VAL A 116 -0.43 6.70 -10.14
N VAL A 117 -1.64 6.14 -10.03
CA VAL A 117 -2.75 6.73 -9.25
C VAL A 117 -3.20 5.71 -8.22
N PHE A 118 -2.90 5.99 -6.95
CA PHE A 118 -3.36 5.22 -5.80
C PHE A 118 -4.74 5.71 -5.38
N ARG A 119 -5.69 4.77 -5.27
CA ARG A 119 -7.01 5.01 -4.70
C ARG A 119 -7.26 4.08 -3.52
N LEU A 120 -8.06 4.55 -2.57
CA LEU A 120 -8.24 3.87 -1.28
C LEU A 120 -9.68 3.37 -1.11
N ASN A 121 -9.82 2.18 -0.55
CA ASN A 121 -11.08 1.68 0.01
C ASN A 121 -12.23 1.72 -1.03
N LYS A 122 -13.36 2.35 -0.68
CA LYS A 122 -14.59 2.45 -1.49
C LYS A 122 -14.74 3.81 -2.21
N GLY A 123 -13.69 4.62 -2.32
CA GLY A 123 -13.74 5.91 -3.03
C GLY A 123 -14.21 5.77 -4.49
N PRO A 124 -15.34 6.34 -4.91
CA PRO A 124 -15.85 6.21 -6.27
C PRO A 124 -15.10 7.15 -7.22
N THR A 125 -14.96 6.74 -8.48
CA THR A 125 -14.54 7.61 -9.60
C THR A 125 -15.71 7.95 -10.51
N LYS A 126 -16.58 6.97 -10.77
CA LYS A 126 -17.75 7.12 -11.63
C LYS A 126 -18.69 8.21 -11.13
N GLY A 127 -18.95 9.21 -11.98
CA GLY A 127 -19.76 10.38 -11.66
C GLY A 127 -19.01 11.52 -10.96
N TYR A 128 -17.73 11.33 -10.66
CA TYR A 128 -16.85 12.31 -10.00
C TYR A 128 -15.57 12.58 -10.79
N GLU A 129 -15.47 12.10 -12.04
CA GLU A 129 -14.24 12.07 -12.83
C GLU A 129 -13.64 13.47 -13.03
N LYS A 130 -14.48 14.49 -13.15
CA LYS A 130 -14.01 15.89 -13.24
C LYS A 130 -13.16 16.29 -12.04
N ASP A 131 -13.50 15.79 -10.86
CA ASP A 131 -12.89 16.16 -9.60
C ASP A 131 -11.78 15.19 -9.17
N VAL A 132 -12.00 13.89 -9.37
CA VAL A 132 -11.12 12.85 -8.82
C VAL A 132 -10.36 12.07 -9.88
N GLY A 133 -10.63 12.31 -11.16
CA GLY A 133 -10.02 11.61 -12.29
C GLY A 133 -10.67 10.26 -12.53
N SER A 134 -10.30 9.66 -13.66
CA SER A 134 -10.78 8.35 -14.12
C SER A 134 -9.74 7.25 -13.96
N LYS A 135 -8.44 7.60 -13.96
CA LYS A 135 -7.33 6.65 -13.90
C LYS A 135 -7.22 6.02 -12.52
N THR A 136 -7.03 4.71 -12.46
CA THR A 136 -6.62 3.98 -11.26
C THR A 136 -5.56 2.99 -11.69
N THR A 137 -4.40 3.00 -11.05
CA THR A 137 -3.37 1.96 -11.31
C THR A 137 -3.23 1.01 -10.15
N HIS A 138 -3.48 1.50 -8.93
CA HIS A 138 -3.42 0.73 -7.69
C HIS A 138 -4.62 1.06 -6.82
N ARG A 139 -5.33 0.02 -6.38
CA ARG A 139 -6.38 0.13 -5.38
C ARG A 139 -5.93 -0.51 -4.09
N ILE A 140 -5.77 0.32 -3.07
CA ILE A 140 -5.46 -0.13 -1.72
C ILE A 140 -6.76 -0.56 -1.04
N LEU A 141 -6.81 -1.79 -0.55
CA LEU A 141 -8.00 -2.31 0.14
C LEU A 141 -7.65 -3.36 1.21
N TYR A 142 -8.68 -3.66 2.00
CA TYR A 142 -8.73 -4.76 2.96
C TYR A 142 -10.16 -5.35 2.90
N PRO A 143 -10.44 -6.54 3.46
CA PRO A 143 -11.70 -7.26 3.20
C PRO A 143 -12.97 -6.41 3.39
N GLU A 144 -12.99 -5.59 4.43
CA GLU A 144 -14.13 -4.75 4.83
C GLU A 144 -14.32 -3.52 3.93
N SER A 145 -13.29 -3.13 3.16
CA SER A 145 -13.30 -1.99 2.24
C SER A 145 -13.23 -2.38 0.75
N ALA A 146 -13.30 -3.68 0.45
CA ALA A 146 -13.11 -4.21 -0.90
C ALA A 146 -14.20 -3.76 -1.89
N VAL A 147 -13.77 -3.51 -3.13
CA VAL A 147 -14.60 -3.16 -4.29
C VAL A 147 -14.12 -3.97 -5.50
N ASP A 148 -14.99 -4.10 -6.50
CA ASP A 148 -14.59 -4.67 -7.79
C ASP A 148 -13.68 -3.71 -8.55
N LEU A 149 -12.68 -4.25 -9.23
CA LEU A 149 -11.65 -3.55 -9.95
C LEU A 149 -11.77 -3.82 -11.44
N ASP A 150 -11.24 -2.90 -12.23
CA ASP A 150 -10.97 -3.14 -13.65
C ASP A 150 -9.72 -4.01 -13.81
N ASN A 151 -9.60 -4.69 -14.95
CA ASN A 151 -8.48 -5.59 -15.24
C ASN A 151 -7.12 -4.88 -15.36
N SER A 152 -7.09 -3.54 -15.45
CA SER A 152 -5.84 -2.78 -15.52
C SER A 152 -5.28 -2.42 -14.14
N THR A 153 -6.12 -2.42 -13.11
CA THR A 153 -5.79 -2.01 -11.75
C THR A 153 -5.14 -3.13 -10.93
N HIS A 154 -4.06 -2.79 -10.23
CA HIS A 154 -3.47 -3.66 -9.22
C HIS A 154 -4.26 -3.61 -7.92
N LEU A 155 -4.61 -4.78 -7.40
CA LEU A 155 -5.16 -4.93 -6.05
C LEU A 155 -3.99 -4.95 -5.06
N VAL A 156 -3.93 -3.99 -4.14
CA VAL A 156 -2.92 -3.99 -3.08
C VAL A 156 -3.61 -4.26 -1.75
N LEU A 157 -3.46 -5.47 -1.22
CA LEU A 157 -4.01 -5.86 0.07
C LEU A 157 -3.18 -5.23 1.18
N PHE A 158 -3.83 -4.51 2.11
CA PHE A 158 -3.24 -4.08 3.38
C PHE A 158 -3.73 -5.03 4.50
N PRO A 159 -2.92 -6.02 4.90
CA PRO A 159 -3.38 -7.02 5.85
C PRO A 159 -3.16 -6.54 7.30
N PHE A 160 -4.25 -6.28 8.02
CA PHE A 160 -4.24 -5.90 9.44
C PHE A 160 -4.38 -7.12 10.38
N LYS A 161 -4.67 -8.29 9.81
CA LYS A 161 -4.76 -9.60 10.47
C LYS A 161 -4.52 -10.72 9.46
N ILE A 162 -4.08 -11.89 9.93
CA ILE A 162 -3.89 -13.08 9.07
C ILE A 162 -5.17 -13.44 8.31
N ARG A 163 -6.33 -13.20 8.91
CA ARG A 163 -7.63 -13.45 8.28
C ARG A 163 -7.84 -12.64 6.99
N ASP A 164 -7.19 -11.49 6.82
CA ASP A 164 -7.27 -10.69 5.60
C ASP A 164 -6.56 -11.38 4.44
N MET A 165 -5.43 -12.04 4.71
CA MET A 165 -4.69 -12.86 3.74
C MET A 165 -5.50 -14.10 3.35
N GLN A 166 -6.10 -14.78 4.34
CA GLN A 166 -6.99 -15.92 4.09
C GLN A 166 -8.22 -15.51 3.28
N TRP A 167 -8.79 -14.33 3.56
CA TRP A 167 -9.89 -13.79 2.78
C TRP A 167 -9.49 -13.57 1.31
N LEU A 168 -8.30 -13.02 1.07
CA LEU A 168 -7.79 -12.85 -0.29
C LEU A 168 -7.66 -14.20 -1.01
N ILE A 169 -7.04 -15.20 -0.38
CA ILE A 169 -7.00 -16.58 -0.91
C ILE A 169 -8.40 -17.09 -1.22
N SER A 170 -9.34 -16.96 -0.27
CA SER A 170 -10.71 -17.43 -0.43
C SER A 170 -11.43 -16.76 -1.59
N THR A 171 -11.22 -15.46 -1.78
CA THR A 171 -11.83 -14.64 -2.84
C THR A 171 -11.55 -15.20 -4.23
N PHE A 172 -10.34 -15.70 -4.47
CA PHE A 172 -9.89 -16.26 -5.75
C PHE A 172 -10.03 -17.78 -5.84
N THR A 173 -10.50 -18.45 -4.78
CA THR A 173 -10.64 -19.92 -4.76
C THR A 173 -12.05 -20.33 -4.34
N THR A 174 -12.25 -20.53 -3.05
CA THR A 174 -13.39 -21.21 -2.44
C THR A 174 -14.59 -20.31 -2.12
N ARG A 175 -14.36 -18.99 -2.04
CA ARG A 175 -15.37 -17.96 -1.74
C ARG A 175 -16.16 -18.17 -0.44
N HIS A 176 -15.58 -18.88 0.52
CA HIS A 176 -16.24 -19.26 1.78
C HIS A 176 -16.12 -18.19 2.88
N ILE A 177 -15.12 -17.31 2.82
CA ILE A 177 -14.95 -16.24 3.81
C ILE A 177 -15.88 -15.07 3.44
N THR A 178 -17.05 -15.03 4.10
CA THR A 178 -18.07 -13.98 3.95
C THR A 178 -18.15 -13.05 5.16
N HIS A 179 -17.37 -13.32 6.22
CA HIS A 179 -17.38 -12.56 7.46
C HIS A 179 -15.99 -12.49 8.10
N THR A 180 -15.66 -11.31 8.62
CA THR A 180 -14.52 -11.05 9.54
C THR A 180 -15.08 -10.64 10.91
N TYR A 181 -14.97 -9.37 11.31
CA TYR A 181 -15.79 -8.77 12.37
C TYR A 181 -17.08 -8.15 11.81
N THR A 182 -17.19 -8.05 10.49
CA THR A 182 -18.37 -7.62 9.74
C THR A 182 -18.48 -8.44 8.46
N ARG A 183 -19.57 -8.26 7.72
CA ARG A 183 -19.77 -8.93 6.42
C ARG A 183 -18.78 -8.38 5.39
N VAL A 184 -18.15 -9.28 4.66
CA VAL A 184 -17.20 -8.96 3.58
C VAL A 184 -17.64 -9.62 2.28
N LYS A 185 -17.15 -9.12 1.13
CA LYS A 185 -17.44 -9.73 -0.17
C LYS A 185 -16.77 -11.11 -0.23
N SER A 186 -17.50 -12.14 -0.65
CA SER A 186 -16.94 -13.49 -0.87
C SER A 186 -16.10 -13.61 -2.14
N SER A 187 -16.24 -12.65 -3.06
CA SER A 187 -15.51 -12.56 -4.33
C SER A 187 -15.30 -11.10 -4.71
N VAL A 188 -14.24 -10.82 -5.46
CA VAL A 188 -13.88 -9.50 -6.00
C VAL A 188 -13.48 -9.70 -7.46
N ASN A 189 -14.00 -8.88 -8.36
CA ASN A 189 -13.48 -8.84 -9.73
C ASN A 189 -12.11 -8.14 -9.71
N ALA A 190 -11.03 -8.89 -9.93
CA ALA A 190 -9.67 -8.37 -10.01
C ALA A 190 -8.79 -9.38 -10.77
N ASP A 191 -7.72 -8.90 -11.39
CA ASP A 191 -6.73 -9.75 -12.05
C ASP A 191 -5.77 -10.34 -11.00
N GLU A 192 -5.75 -11.66 -10.87
CA GLU A 192 -4.88 -12.39 -9.94
C GLU A 192 -3.38 -12.13 -10.21
N ASN A 193 -3.01 -11.83 -11.46
CA ASN A 193 -1.63 -11.49 -11.84
C ASN A 193 -1.23 -10.06 -11.45
N LYS A 194 -2.16 -9.28 -10.89
CA LYS A 194 -1.96 -7.90 -10.44
C LYS A 194 -2.26 -7.72 -8.95
N VAL A 195 -2.20 -8.81 -8.20
CA VAL A 195 -2.35 -8.79 -6.75
C VAL A 195 -1.00 -8.56 -6.08
N MET A 196 -0.96 -7.60 -5.16
CA MET A 196 0.17 -7.27 -4.31
C MET A 196 -0.27 -7.30 -2.84
N ILE A 197 0.65 -7.61 -1.93
CA ILE A 197 0.38 -7.67 -0.49
C ILE A 197 1.37 -6.74 0.21
N LEU A 198 0.86 -5.80 1.01
CA LEU A 198 1.70 -4.93 1.83
C LEU A 198 2.37 -5.75 2.94
N HIS A 199 3.67 -5.50 3.14
CA HIS A 199 4.46 -6.20 4.15
C HIS A 199 4.04 -5.79 5.58
N PRO A 200 3.74 -6.72 6.50
CA PRO A 200 3.36 -6.38 7.88
C PRO A 200 4.42 -5.56 8.64
N ALA A 201 5.71 -5.80 8.38
CA ALA A 201 6.78 -4.98 8.94
C ALA A 201 6.76 -3.52 8.45
N PHE A 202 6.28 -3.26 7.22
CA PHE A 202 6.10 -1.89 6.71
C PHE A 202 5.05 -1.15 7.53
N ILE A 203 3.93 -1.80 7.88
CA ILE A 203 2.89 -1.22 8.74
C ILE A 203 3.48 -0.84 10.11
N LYS A 204 4.30 -1.72 10.70
CA LYS A 204 4.99 -1.45 11.98
C LYS A 204 5.99 -0.30 11.85
N TYR A 205 6.74 -0.26 10.75
CA TYR A 205 7.68 0.82 10.45
C TYR A 205 6.95 2.18 10.38
N VAL A 206 5.84 2.27 9.66
CA VAL A 206 5.01 3.49 9.63
C VAL A 206 4.52 3.87 11.03
N TYR A 207 4.08 2.89 11.83
CA TYR A 207 3.65 3.13 13.21
C TYR A 207 4.78 3.67 14.11
N GLU A 208 5.97 3.08 14.05
CA GLU A 208 7.04 3.41 14.99
C GLU A 208 7.85 4.63 14.57
N LYS A 209 8.16 4.78 13.28
CA LYS A 209 9.01 5.86 12.76
C LYS A 209 8.23 7.10 12.41
N TRP A 210 7.07 6.94 11.77
CA TRP A 210 6.31 8.07 11.25
C TRP A 210 5.26 8.58 12.24
N LEU A 211 4.56 7.67 12.92
CA LEU A 211 3.58 8.05 13.96
C LEU A 211 4.18 8.11 15.37
N LEU A 212 5.45 7.76 15.56
CA LEU A 212 6.08 7.70 16.89
C LEU A 212 5.25 6.92 17.91
N LYS A 213 4.58 5.85 17.45
CA LYS A 213 3.69 4.99 18.23
C LYS A 213 2.43 5.67 18.77
N HIS A 214 2.00 6.79 18.18
CA HIS A 214 0.72 7.40 18.49
C HIS A 214 -0.46 6.66 17.86
N GLY A 215 -1.57 6.55 18.61
CA GLY A 215 -2.76 5.81 18.21
C GLY A 215 -2.60 4.29 18.32
N ARG A 216 -3.58 3.53 17.81
CA ARG A 216 -3.56 2.06 17.88
C ARG A 216 -2.71 1.44 16.76
N TYR A 217 -2.89 1.93 15.54
CA TYR A 217 -2.10 1.62 14.34
C TYR A 217 -2.39 2.68 13.26
N PRO A 218 -1.54 2.82 12.23
CA PRO A 218 -1.70 3.84 11.21
C PRO A 218 -2.96 3.66 10.35
N SER A 219 -3.55 4.77 9.89
CA SER A 219 -4.68 4.72 8.97
C SER A 219 -4.25 4.21 7.58
N THR A 220 -5.18 3.61 6.83
CA THR A 220 -4.91 3.16 5.45
C THR A 220 -4.33 4.29 4.59
N GLY A 221 -4.91 5.49 4.70
CA GLY A 221 -4.44 6.64 3.94
C GLY A 221 -3.01 7.05 4.28
N PHE A 222 -2.66 7.08 5.56
CA PHE A 222 -1.28 7.40 5.96
C PHE A 222 -0.30 6.32 5.47
N ILE A 223 -0.61 5.03 5.65
CA ILE A 223 0.22 3.94 5.14
C ILE A 223 0.41 4.07 3.62
N THR A 224 -0.63 4.44 2.86
CA THR A 224 -0.50 4.63 1.41
C THR A 224 0.39 5.80 1.03
N ILE A 225 0.38 6.89 1.79
CA ILE A 225 1.33 8.00 1.57
C ILE A 225 2.76 7.48 1.70
N LEU A 226 3.07 6.79 2.80
CA LEU A 226 4.42 6.26 3.02
C LEU A 226 4.77 5.16 2.02
N PHE A 227 3.81 4.30 1.65
CA PHE A 227 4.00 3.32 0.60
C PHE A 227 4.37 3.99 -0.73
N ALA A 228 3.64 5.04 -1.13
CA ALA A 228 3.95 5.82 -2.33
C ALA A 228 5.34 6.47 -2.25
N LEU A 229 5.75 6.99 -1.10
CA LEU A 229 7.11 7.54 -0.93
C LEU A 229 8.22 6.52 -1.17
N HIS A 230 8.00 5.23 -0.88
CA HIS A 230 9.03 4.19 -1.07
C HIS A 230 9.06 3.62 -2.49
N ILE A 231 8.00 3.84 -3.29
CA ILE A 231 7.91 3.27 -4.65
C ILE A 231 7.85 4.33 -5.75
N CYS A 232 7.77 5.61 -5.41
CA CYS A 232 7.63 6.71 -6.34
C CYS A 232 8.74 7.73 -6.16
N ASP A 233 9.11 8.37 -7.27
CA ASP A 233 10.15 9.39 -7.27
C ASP A 233 9.55 10.77 -6.91
N GLN A 234 8.28 11.00 -7.24
CA GLN A 234 7.52 12.20 -6.85
C GLN A 234 6.08 11.82 -6.46
N VAL A 235 5.61 12.35 -5.33
CA VAL A 235 4.26 12.06 -4.81
C VAL A 235 3.46 13.37 -4.67
N LYS A 236 2.22 13.37 -5.18
CA LYS A 236 1.22 14.41 -4.93
C LYS A 236 0.03 13.84 -4.18
N LEU A 237 -0.44 14.57 -3.18
CA LEU A 237 -1.57 14.17 -2.35
C LEU A 237 -2.82 14.97 -2.73
N PHE A 238 -3.93 14.26 -2.84
CA PHE A 238 -5.26 14.84 -3.08
C PHE A 238 -6.19 14.35 -1.97
N ALA A 239 -6.93 15.27 -1.35
CA ALA A 239 -7.94 14.96 -0.32
C ALA A 239 -7.43 14.47 1.05
N PHE A 240 -6.26 14.94 1.48
CA PHE A 240 -5.74 14.71 2.83
C PHE A 240 -5.74 16.04 3.59
N SER A 241 -6.33 16.08 4.78
CA SER A 241 -6.13 17.17 5.73
C SER A 241 -4.79 16.94 6.44
N VAL A 242 -3.92 17.94 6.39
CA VAL A 242 -2.73 18.04 7.26
C VAL A 242 -3.14 18.39 8.69
#